data_AF-A0A6L6CZ14-F1
#
_entry.id   AF-A0A6L6CZ14-F1
#
_cell.length_a   1.000
_cell.length_b   1.000
_cell.length_c   1.000
_cell.angle_alpha   90.00
_cell.angle_beta   90.00
_cell.angle_gamma   90.00
#
_symmetry.space_group_name_H-M   'P 1'
#
loop_
_entity.id
_entity.type
_entity.pdbx_description
1 polymer ?
#
loop_
_entity_poly.entity_id
_entity_poly.type
_entity_poly.pdbx_seq_one_letter_code
_entity_poly.pdbx_strand_id
1 'polypeptide(L)'
;MSTVASMLDGSNPHDILVDEVLRVSGISRGSLYHHFGDFDGLIHTTLMTRFAANVEADGAAMRHVAESATSKEDYWNRIRQLSAQTQVPSRAPVRAERARLIGMASLGGEFAEALATVQDRLTEVMAEAIAHAQTKGWVNPALSPRALSLFLQAYSLGRAIDDIAGTHVPNQEWVELIDTVLASFEG
;
A
#
# COMPACT_ATOMS: atom_id res chain seq x y z
N MET A 1 16.21 11.56 -6.19
CA MET A 1 15.23 10.57 -5.69
C MET A 1 14.95 9.45 -6.69
N SER A 2 14.77 9.73 -8.00
CA SER A 2 14.51 8.69 -9.01
C SER A 2 15.54 7.53 -9.02
N THR A 3 16.83 7.82 -8.88
CA THR A 3 17.90 6.80 -8.82
C THR A 3 17.70 5.79 -7.70
N VAL A 4 17.52 6.27 -6.46
CA VAL A 4 17.31 5.39 -5.29
C VAL A 4 15.98 4.64 -5.41
N ALA A 5 14.94 5.30 -5.92
CA ALA A 5 13.66 4.65 -6.16
C ALA A 5 13.81 3.45 -7.12
N SER A 6 14.57 3.58 -8.20
CA SER A 6 14.86 2.47 -9.11
C SER A 6 15.73 1.37 -8.49
N MET A 7 16.70 1.74 -7.64
CA MET A 7 17.53 0.75 -6.92
C MET A 7 16.72 -0.09 -5.92
N LEU A 8 15.63 0.48 -5.37
CA LEU A 8 14.70 -0.20 -4.47
C LEU A 8 13.75 -1.17 -5.17
N ASP A 9 13.66 -1.19 -6.50
CA ASP A 9 12.76 -2.08 -7.25
C ASP A 9 13.18 -3.56 -7.25
N GLY A 10 14.31 -3.90 -6.63
CA GLY A 10 14.79 -5.29 -6.50
C GLY A 10 15.81 -5.54 -5.40
N SER A 11 16.11 -4.54 -4.57
CA SER A 11 17.17 -4.63 -3.55
C SER A 11 16.60 -4.42 -2.15
N ASN A 12 17.23 -5.04 -1.14
CA ASN A 12 17.04 -4.59 0.23
C ASN A 12 17.65 -3.18 0.35
N PRO A 13 16.98 -2.19 0.97
CA PRO A 13 17.57 -0.87 1.18
C PRO A 13 18.96 -0.91 1.83
N HIS A 14 19.23 -1.92 2.68
CA HIS A 14 20.53 -2.13 3.30
C HIS A 14 21.65 -2.54 2.33
N ASP A 15 21.30 -3.04 1.14
CA ASP A 15 22.27 -3.42 0.10
C ASP A 15 22.66 -2.23 -0.79
N ILE A 16 21.95 -1.10 -0.69
CA ILE A 16 22.21 0.09 -1.50
C ILE A 16 23.36 0.87 -0.89
N LEU A 17 24.44 1.06 -1.66
CA LEU A 17 25.63 1.78 -1.20
C LEU A 17 25.61 3.25 -1.62
N VAL A 18 25.99 4.15 -0.70
CA VAL A 18 26.05 5.60 -0.96
C VAL A 18 26.92 5.95 -2.17
N ASP A 19 28.07 5.29 -2.34
CA ASP A 19 28.98 5.57 -3.46
C ASP A 19 28.36 5.18 -4.81
N GLU A 20 27.55 4.13 -4.85
CA GLU A 20 26.81 3.77 -6.05
C GLU A 20 25.72 4.80 -6.36
N VAL A 21 24.97 5.25 -5.35
CA VAL A 21 23.96 6.30 -5.51
C VAL A 21 24.58 7.58 -6.05
N LEU A 22 25.71 8.03 -5.49
CA LEU A 22 26.42 9.23 -5.96
C LEU A 22 26.90 9.06 -7.40
N ARG A 23 27.49 7.90 -7.73
CA ARG A 23 27.97 7.60 -9.09
C ARG A 23 26.84 7.60 -10.11
N VAL A 24 25.70 6.99 -9.80
CA VAL A 24 24.58 6.85 -10.75
C VAL A 24 23.77 8.15 -10.87
N SER A 25 23.56 8.87 -9.76
CA SER A 25 22.78 10.12 -9.75
C SER A 25 23.58 11.35 -10.21
N GLY A 26 24.91 11.29 -10.15
CA GLY A 26 25.79 12.42 -10.49
C GLY A 26 25.79 13.56 -9.46
N ILE A 27 25.11 13.40 -8.32
CA ILE A 27 25.10 14.42 -7.26
C ILE A 27 26.36 14.34 -6.41
N SER A 28 26.76 15.45 -5.81
CA SER A 28 27.85 15.46 -4.84
C SER A 28 27.40 14.91 -3.48
N ARG A 29 28.35 14.36 -2.73
CA ARG A 29 28.12 13.90 -1.34
C ARG A 29 27.61 15.03 -0.43
N GLY A 30 28.14 16.25 -0.60
CA GLY A 30 27.70 17.43 0.16
C GLY A 30 26.26 17.81 -0.14
N SER A 31 25.84 17.74 -1.42
CA SER A 31 24.46 18.00 -1.82
C SER A 31 23.48 16.96 -1.25
N LEU A 32 23.88 15.69 -1.20
CA LEU A 32 23.08 14.62 -0.59
C LEU A 32 22.82 14.92 0.89
N TYR A 33 23.88 15.13 1.68
CA TYR A 33 23.73 15.36 3.11
C TYR A 33 23.07 16.70 3.44
N HIS A 34 23.23 17.73 2.62
CA HIS A 34 22.50 18.98 2.81
C HIS A 34 20.98 18.77 2.71
N HIS A 35 20.52 17.95 1.75
CA HIS A 35 19.09 17.77 1.49
C HIS A 35 18.44 16.70 2.38
N PHE A 36 19.18 15.63 2.71
CA PHE A 36 18.62 14.45 3.40
C PHE A 36 19.19 14.24 4.81
N GLY A 37 20.13 15.06 5.26
CA GLY A 37 20.84 14.91 6.53
C GLY A 37 21.93 13.83 6.45
N ASP A 38 21.52 12.59 6.23
CA ASP A 38 22.40 11.43 6.08
C ASP A 38 21.91 10.51 4.94
N PHE A 39 22.55 9.35 4.81
CA PHE A 39 22.17 8.38 3.78
C PHE A 39 20.87 7.64 4.11
N ASP A 40 20.64 7.34 5.39
CA ASP A 40 19.40 6.70 5.85
C ASP A 40 18.19 7.61 5.63
N GLY A 41 18.34 8.91 5.84
CA GLY A 41 17.34 9.94 5.54
C GLY A 41 16.96 9.97 4.06
N LEU A 42 17.90 9.76 3.14
CA LEU A 42 17.60 9.62 1.71
C LEU A 42 16.79 8.35 1.43
N ILE A 43 17.18 7.20 2.01
CA ILE A 43 16.46 5.94 1.87
C ILE A 43 15.04 6.07 2.43
N HIS A 44 14.90 6.58 3.66
CA HIS A 44 13.62 6.76 4.35
C HIS A 44 12.69 7.70 3.59
N THR A 45 13.21 8.85 3.12
CA THR A 45 12.44 9.80 2.32
C THR A 45 11.96 9.15 1.01
N THR A 46 12.82 8.36 0.37
CA THR A 46 12.47 7.67 -0.88
C THR A 46 11.40 6.60 -0.65
N LEU A 47 11.55 5.77 0.40
CA LEU A 47 10.56 4.75 0.77
C LEU A 47 9.21 5.38 1.15
N MET A 48 9.21 6.48 1.91
CA MET A 48 8.00 7.20 2.25
C MET A 48 7.30 7.77 1.01
N THR A 49 8.07 8.34 0.07
CA THR A 49 7.55 8.90 -1.18
C THR A 49 6.90 7.81 -2.03
N ARG A 50 7.54 6.63 -2.15
CA ARG A 50 6.98 5.48 -2.88
C ARG A 50 5.69 4.98 -2.24
N PHE A 51 5.66 4.89 -0.92
CA PHE A 51 4.46 4.51 -0.21
C PHE A 51 3.32 5.52 -0.40
N ALA A 52 3.59 6.81 -0.28
CA ALA A 52 2.59 7.86 -0.49
C ALA A 52 2.01 7.82 -1.92
N ALA A 53 2.83 7.57 -2.93
CA ALA A 53 2.36 7.43 -4.31
C ALA A 53 1.44 6.20 -4.50
N ASN A 54 1.78 5.06 -3.87
CA ASN A 54 0.91 3.88 -3.87
C ASN A 54 -0.42 4.16 -3.15
N VAL A 55 -0.38 4.85 -2.01
CA VAL A 55 -1.58 5.28 -1.27
C VAL A 55 -2.50 6.14 -2.13
N GLU A 56 -1.95 7.11 -2.84
CA GLU A 56 -2.72 8.00 -3.71
C GLU A 56 -3.39 7.21 -4.84
N ALA A 57 -2.68 6.27 -5.46
CA ALA A 57 -3.21 5.42 -6.51
C ALA A 57 -4.34 4.51 -6.01
N ASP A 58 -4.13 3.82 -4.88
CA ASP A 58 -5.12 2.90 -4.29
C ASP A 58 -6.39 3.66 -3.83
N GLY A 59 -6.21 4.81 -3.18
CA GLY A 59 -7.30 5.68 -2.77
C GLY A 59 -8.10 6.24 -3.96
N ALA A 60 -7.41 6.67 -5.02
CA ALA A 60 -8.06 7.15 -6.24
C ALA A 60 -8.86 6.04 -6.94
N ALA A 61 -8.35 4.81 -6.98
CA ALA A 61 -9.06 3.67 -7.57
C ALA A 61 -10.34 3.35 -6.81
N MET A 62 -10.29 3.28 -5.47
CA MET A 62 -11.47 3.04 -4.62
C MET A 62 -12.54 4.13 -4.80
N ARG A 63 -12.11 5.40 -4.80
CA ARG A 63 -13.00 6.54 -5.02
C ARG A 63 -13.65 6.49 -6.41
N HIS A 64 -12.87 6.21 -7.44
CA HIS A 64 -13.37 6.09 -8.81
C HIS A 64 -14.45 5.00 -8.92
N VAL A 65 -14.25 3.83 -8.30
CA VAL A 65 -15.26 2.76 -8.28
C VAL A 65 -16.53 3.22 -7.57
N ALA A 66 -16.40 3.84 -6.39
CA ALA A 66 -17.55 4.31 -5.62
C ALA A 66 -18.38 5.38 -6.38
N GLU A 67 -17.72 6.28 -7.10
CA GLU A 67 -18.35 7.37 -7.85
C GLU A 67 -18.96 6.91 -9.17
N SER A 68 -18.24 6.08 -9.93
CA SER A 68 -18.59 5.73 -11.32
C SER A 68 -19.42 4.46 -11.49
N ALA A 69 -19.49 3.60 -10.47
CA ALA A 69 -20.33 2.41 -10.54
C ALA A 69 -21.80 2.80 -10.75
N THR A 70 -22.50 1.99 -11.56
CA THR A 70 -23.87 2.28 -12.00
C THR A 70 -24.92 1.44 -11.28
N SER A 71 -24.50 0.38 -10.59
CA SER A 71 -25.34 -0.52 -9.81
C SER A 71 -24.55 -1.17 -8.67
N LYS A 72 -25.26 -1.81 -7.74
CA LYS A 72 -24.65 -2.60 -6.66
C LYS A 72 -23.76 -3.72 -7.23
N GLU A 73 -24.25 -4.42 -8.25
CA GLU A 73 -23.53 -5.49 -8.92
C GLU A 73 -22.25 -4.98 -9.59
N ASP A 74 -22.33 -3.86 -10.31
CA ASP A 74 -21.18 -3.22 -10.96
C ASP A 74 -20.13 -2.78 -9.92
N TYR A 75 -20.55 -2.18 -8.81
CA TYR A 75 -19.67 -1.82 -7.70
C TYR A 75 -18.90 -3.03 -7.16
N TRP A 76 -19.59 -4.11 -6.78
CA TRP A 76 -18.94 -5.29 -6.19
C TRP A 76 -18.09 -6.07 -7.20
N ASN A 77 -18.49 -6.13 -8.47
CA ASN A 77 -17.65 -6.67 -9.53
C ASN A 77 -16.33 -5.91 -9.65
N ARG A 78 -16.37 -4.57 -9.61
CA ARG A 78 -15.16 -3.73 -9.68
C ARG A 78 -14.31 -3.81 -8.42
N ILE A 79 -14.92 -3.86 -7.23
CA ILE A 79 -14.19 -4.04 -5.97
C ILE A 79 -13.45 -5.38 -5.95
N ARG A 80 -14.08 -6.48 -6.39
CA ARG A 80 -13.42 -7.79 -6.51
C ARG A 80 -12.27 -7.75 -7.51
N GLN A 81 -12.45 -7.12 -8.67
CA GLN A 81 -11.36 -6.93 -9.64
C GLN A 81 -10.18 -6.12 -9.07
N LEU A 82 -10.46 -5.00 -8.40
CA LEU A 82 -9.44 -4.17 -7.76
C LEU A 82 -8.71 -4.97 -6.67
N SER A 83 -9.45 -5.70 -5.85
CA SER A 83 -8.89 -6.60 -4.83
C SER A 83 -7.96 -7.62 -5.47
N ALA A 84 -8.40 -8.38 -6.47
CA ALA A 84 -7.60 -9.40 -7.14
C ALA A 84 -6.28 -8.84 -7.73
N GLN A 85 -6.30 -7.64 -8.30
CA GLN A 85 -5.10 -6.96 -8.84
C GLN A 85 -4.05 -6.63 -7.77
N THR A 86 -4.46 -6.45 -6.51
CA THR A 86 -3.54 -6.24 -5.39
C THR A 86 -2.94 -7.54 -4.85
N GLN A 87 -3.58 -8.68 -5.12
CA GLN A 87 -3.18 -9.99 -4.58
C GLN A 87 -2.20 -10.76 -5.47
N VAL A 88 -2.03 -10.37 -6.74
CA VAL A 88 -1.16 -11.09 -7.68
C VAL A 88 0.28 -11.27 -7.17
N PRO A 89 0.98 -12.35 -7.53
CA PRO A 89 2.35 -12.62 -7.06
C PRO A 89 3.35 -11.51 -7.37
N SER A 90 3.19 -10.81 -8.50
CA SER A 90 4.07 -9.69 -8.88
C SER A 90 3.99 -8.49 -7.94
N ARG A 91 3.00 -8.44 -7.03
CA ARG A 91 2.87 -7.41 -5.98
C ARG A 91 3.68 -7.74 -4.71
N ALA A 92 4.33 -8.91 -4.61
CA ALA A 92 5.14 -9.28 -3.45
C ALA A 92 6.20 -8.23 -3.06
N PRO A 93 6.94 -7.58 -4.00
CA PRO A 93 7.88 -6.52 -3.64
C PRO A 93 7.21 -5.31 -2.98
N VAL A 94 6.00 -4.95 -3.41
CA VAL A 94 5.23 -3.83 -2.82
C VAL A 94 4.78 -4.18 -1.40
N ARG A 95 4.33 -5.42 -1.18
CA ARG A 95 3.96 -5.91 0.16
C ARG A 95 5.16 -5.98 1.10
N ALA A 96 6.32 -6.42 0.61
CA ALA A 96 7.57 -6.44 1.36
C ALA A 96 8.03 -5.02 1.74
N GLU A 97 7.93 -4.07 0.82
CA GLU A 97 8.22 -2.65 1.10
C GLU A 97 7.29 -2.10 2.19
N ARG A 98 5.99 -2.40 2.11
CA ARG A 98 5.00 -2.04 3.14
C ARG A 98 5.34 -2.64 4.50
N ALA A 99 5.65 -3.93 4.57
CA ALA A 99 6.02 -4.61 5.80
C ALA A 99 7.29 -4.01 6.43
N ARG A 100 8.29 -3.66 5.59
CA ARG A 100 9.52 -3.00 6.04
C ARG A 100 9.23 -1.62 6.66
N LEU A 101 8.42 -0.79 6.01
CA LEU A 101 8.02 0.52 6.54
C LEU A 101 7.36 0.39 7.91
N ILE A 102 6.45 -0.57 8.07
CA ILE A 102 5.77 -0.84 9.35
C ILE A 102 6.78 -1.29 10.42
N GLY A 103 7.71 -2.19 10.05
CA GLY A 103 8.77 -2.63 10.93
C GLY A 103 9.68 -1.47 11.39
N MET A 104 10.07 -0.59 10.47
CA MET A 104 10.86 0.60 10.79
C MET A 104 10.11 1.58 11.71
N ALA A 105 8.81 1.81 11.46
CA ALA A 105 8.00 2.67 12.30
C ALA A 105 7.79 2.13 13.71
N SER A 106 7.93 0.82 13.93
CA SER A 106 7.85 0.24 15.29
C SER A 106 8.93 0.74 16.24
N LEU A 107 10.02 1.31 15.70
CA LEU A 107 11.11 1.92 16.47
C LEU A 107 10.79 3.35 16.95
N GLY A 108 9.69 3.96 16.47
CA GLY A 108 9.25 5.31 16.86
C GLY A 108 10.00 6.45 16.14
N GLY A 109 9.86 7.67 16.68
CA GLY A 109 10.51 8.88 16.17
C GLY A 109 9.83 9.50 14.95
N GLU A 110 10.51 10.47 14.33
CA GLU A 110 9.97 11.28 13.22
C GLU A 110 9.48 10.44 12.03
N PHE A 111 10.17 9.34 11.74
CA PHE A 111 9.77 8.43 10.66
C PHE A 111 8.41 7.75 10.94
N ALA A 112 8.17 7.35 12.20
CA ALA A 112 6.92 6.71 12.59
C ALA A 112 5.74 7.71 12.51
N GLU A 113 5.95 8.96 12.93
CA GLU A 113 4.95 10.04 12.83
C GLU A 113 4.62 10.37 11.36
N ALA A 114 5.65 10.44 10.51
CA ALA A 114 5.46 10.63 9.08
C ALA A 114 4.68 9.46 8.44
N LEU A 115 5.03 8.22 8.79
CA LEU A 115 4.32 7.04 8.27
C LEU A 115 2.86 7.00 8.73
N ALA A 116 2.61 7.33 10.00
CA ALA A 116 1.26 7.38 10.57
C ALA A 116 0.38 8.35 9.79
N THR A 117 0.89 9.54 9.47
CA THR A 117 0.18 10.54 8.66
C THR A 117 -0.23 9.99 7.29
N VAL A 118 0.70 9.32 6.59
CA VAL A 118 0.41 8.75 5.25
C VAL A 118 -0.58 7.57 5.36
N GLN A 119 -0.45 6.72 6.39
CA GLN A 119 -1.37 5.60 6.65
C GLN A 119 -2.79 6.08 7.02
N ASP A 120 -2.91 7.11 7.85
CA ASP A 120 -4.19 7.70 8.20
C ASP A 120 -4.88 8.26 6.95
N ARG A 121 -4.11 8.92 6.07
CA ARG A 121 -4.65 9.44 4.81
C ARG A 121 -5.20 8.33 3.90
N LEU A 122 -4.49 7.21 3.74
CA LEU A 122 -4.99 6.06 2.98
C LEU A 122 -6.32 5.57 3.56
N THR A 123 -6.33 5.36 4.87
CA THR A 123 -7.47 4.77 5.58
C THR A 123 -8.71 5.65 5.43
N GLU A 124 -8.53 6.97 5.57
CA GLU A 124 -9.60 7.95 5.46
C GLU A 124 -10.17 8.01 4.03
N VAL A 125 -9.32 8.08 3.00
CA VAL A 125 -9.77 8.13 1.60
C VAL A 125 -10.57 6.88 1.22
N MET A 126 -10.11 5.70 1.66
CA MET A 126 -10.85 4.46 1.45
C MET A 126 -12.17 4.42 2.25
N ALA A 127 -12.17 4.94 3.48
CA ALA A 127 -13.37 5.01 4.31
C ALA A 127 -14.41 5.97 3.72
N GLU A 128 -14.01 7.11 3.16
CA GLU A 128 -14.89 8.03 2.42
C GLU A 128 -15.56 7.33 1.23
N ALA A 129 -14.80 6.56 0.44
CA ALA A 129 -15.32 5.81 -0.69
C ALA A 129 -16.32 4.71 -0.26
N ILE A 130 -16.03 4.01 0.84
CA ILE A 130 -16.94 3.02 1.43
C ILE A 130 -18.23 3.68 1.94
N ALA A 131 -18.10 4.80 2.67
CA ALA A 131 -19.25 5.56 3.17
C ALA A 131 -20.13 6.06 2.00
N HIS A 132 -19.51 6.51 0.89
CA HIS A 132 -20.25 6.88 -0.30
C HIS A 132 -21.06 5.70 -0.87
N ALA A 133 -20.47 4.51 -0.94
CA ALA A 133 -21.18 3.29 -1.38
C ALA A 133 -22.29 2.86 -0.40
N GLN A 134 -22.14 3.11 0.91
CA GLN A 134 -23.21 2.91 1.89
C GLN A 134 -24.40 3.85 1.66
N THR A 135 -24.17 5.11 1.28
CA THR A 135 -25.30 6.03 0.98
C THR A 135 -26.14 5.58 -0.22
N LYS A 136 -25.55 4.75 -1.10
CA LYS A 136 -26.22 4.11 -2.25
C LYS A 136 -26.87 2.75 -1.90
N GLY A 137 -26.71 2.28 -0.65
CA GLY A 137 -27.22 0.98 -0.20
C GLY A 137 -26.46 -0.23 -0.75
N TRP A 138 -25.21 -0.05 -1.21
CA TRP A 138 -24.44 -1.15 -1.83
C TRP A 138 -23.57 -1.90 -0.82
N VAL A 139 -23.11 -1.19 0.20
CA VAL A 139 -22.33 -1.74 1.32
C VAL A 139 -23.20 -1.70 2.57
N ASN A 140 -23.09 -2.73 3.41
CA ASN A 140 -23.84 -2.85 4.66
C ASN A 140 -23.59 -1.64 5.58
N PRO A 141 -24.63 -0.86 5.93
CA PRO A 141 -24.50 0.37 6.71
C PRO A 141 -24.15 0.13 8.18
N ALA A 142 -24.29 -1.11 8.69
CA ALA A 142 -23.91 -1.45 10.05
C ALA A 142 -22.39 -1.59 10.24
N LEU A 143 -21.62 -1.70 9.15
CA LEU A 143 -20.17 -1.84 9.19
C LEU A 143 -19.50 -0.46 9.23
N SER A 144 -18.52 -0.28 10.11
CA SER A 144 -17.73 0.95 10.17
C SER A 144 -16.89 1.11 8.89
N PRO A 145 -17.01 2.22 8.14
CA PRO A 145 -16.21 2.45 6.94
C PRO A 145 -14.71 2.42 7.20
N ARG A 146 -14.27 2.98 8.34
CA ARG A 146 -12.86 2.98 8.74
C ARG A 146 -12.37 1.58 9.09
N ALA A 147 -13.21 0.77 9.74
CA ALA A 147 -12.86 -0.63 10.04
C ALA A 147 -12.78 -1.49 8.77
N LEU A 148 -13.74 -1.33 7.84
CA LEU A 148 -13.70 -1.99 6.54
C LEU A 148 -12.46 -1.57 5.74
N SER A 149 -12.15 -0.27 5.69
CA SER A 149 -10.94 0.26 5.06
C SER A 149 -9.67 -0.41 5.61
N LEU A 150 -9.54 -0.52 6.94
CA LEU A 150 -8.43 -1.21 7.56
C LEU A 150 -8.41 -2.71 7.22
N PHE A 151 -9.56 -3.37 7.21
CA PHE A 151 -9.67 -4.79 6.87
C PHE A 151 -9.21 -5.08 5.43
N LEU A 152 -9.59 -4.24 4.47
CA LEU A 152 -9.16 -4.35 3.07
C LEU A 152 -7.63 -4.28 2.93
N GLN A 153 -7.00 -3.41 3.72
CA GLN A 153 -5.54 -3.29 3.77
C GLN A 153 -4.89 -4.48 4.50
N ALA A 154 -5.55 -5.01 5.54
CA ALA A 154 -5.00 -6.05 6.41
C ALA A 154 -4.79 -7.37 5.69
N TYR A 155 -5.74 -7.85 4.88
CA TYR A 155 -5.51 -9.09 4.12
C TYR A 155 -4.44 -8.91 3.04
N SER A 156 -4.32 -7.73 2.44
CA SER A 156 -3.28 -7.44 1.46
C SER A 156 -1.89 -7.49 2.11
N LEU A 157 -1.71 -6.88 3.29
CA LEU A 157 -0.48 -7.01 4.05
C LEU A 157 -0.27 -8.45 4.55
N GLY A 158 -1.34 -9.14 4.97
CA GLY A 158 -1.30 -10.53 5.43
C GLY A 158 -0.78 -11.50 4.38
N ARG A 159 -0.99 -11.21 3.09
CA ARG A 159 -0.41 -11.98 1.98
C ARG A 159 1.12 -12.01 1.99
N ALA A 160 1.78 -11.03 2.61
CA ALA A 160 3.23 -11.01 2.77
C ALA A 160 3.76 -12.21 3.59
N ILE A 161 2.93 -12.82 4.44
CA ILE A 161 3.28 -14.03 5.19
C ILE A 161 3.49 -15.21 4.22
N ASP A 162 2.60 -15.34 3.24
CA ASP A 162 2.66 -16.40 2.22
C ASP A 162 3.80 -16.15 1.22
N ASP A 163 4.13 -14.89 0.93
CA ASP A 163 5.22 -14.52 0.00
C ASP A 163 6.59 -15.05 0.43
N ILE A 164 6.80 -15.27 1.73
CA ILE A 164 8.06 -15.79 2.29
C ILE A 164 7.98 -17.26 2.71
N ALA A 165 6.81 -17.89 2.59
CA ALA A 165 6.59 -19.26 3.03
C ALA A 165 7.31 -20.26 2.10
N GLY A 166 7.74 -21.40 2.65
CA GLY A 166 8.31 -22.48 1.84
C GLY A 166 7.26 -23.28 1.05
N THR A 167 6.00 -23.18 1.44
CA THR A 167 4.85 -23.77 0.73
C THR A 167 3.78 -22.71 0.63
N HIS A 168 3.45 -22.32 -0.60
CA HIS A 168 2.56 -21.18 -0.86
C HIS A 168 1.10 -21.62 -1.02
N VAL A 169 0.19 -20.75 -0.59
CA VAL A 169 -1.23 -20.85 -0.92
C VAL A 169 -1.42 -20.45 -2.40
N PRO A 170 -2.06 -21.29 -3.24
CA PRO A 170 -2.37 -20.92 -4.62
C PRO A 170 -3.11 -19.57 -4.68
N ASN A 171 -2.67 -18.68 -5.57
CA ASN A 171 -3.24 -17.32 -5.65
C ASN A 171 -4.76 -17.34 -5.89
N GLN A 172 -5.25 -18.32 -6.66
CA GLN A 172 -6.68 -18.46 -6.94
C GLN A 172 -7.48 -18.76 -5.67
N GLU A 173 -7.01 -19.69 -4.83
CA GLU A 173 -7.67 -20.03 -3.55
C GLU A 173 -7.73 -18.83 -2.60
N TRP A 174 -6.66 -18.02 -2.59
CA TRP A 174 -6.62 -16.79 -1.80
C TRP A 174 -7.60 -15.72 -2.28
N VAL A 175 -7.67 -15.50 -3.59
CA VAL A 175 -8.62 -14.55 -4.19
C VAL A 175 -10.06 -15.01 -3.96
N GLU A 176 -10.35 -16.30 -4.12
CA GLU A 176 -11.69 -16.86 -3.86
C GLU A 176 -12.13 -16.71 -2.40
N LEU A 177 -11.20 -16.90 -1.45
CA LEU A 177 -11.47 -16.65 -0.04
C LEU A 177 -11.81 -15.17 0.21
N ILE A 178 -11.01 -14.25 -0.35
CA ILE A 178 -11.27 -12.81 -0.22
C ILE A 178 -12.63 -12.46 -0.83
N ASP A 179 -12.95 -12.94 -2.03
CA ASP A 179 -14.23 -12.71 -2.68
C ASP A 179 -15.41 -13.20 -1.82
N THR A 180 -15.27 -14.37 -1.19
CA THR A 180 -16.26 -14.91 -0.24
C THR A 180 -16.47 -13.97 0.95
N VAL A 181 -15.39 -13.41 1.52
CA VAL A 181 -15.49 -12.47 2.63
C VAL A 181 -16.10 -11.14 2.17
N LEU A 182 -15.70 -10.61 1.01
CA LEU A 182 -16.24 -9.37 0.46
C LEU A 182 -17.76 -9.45 0.25
N ALA A 183 -18.27 -10.60 -0.19
CA ALA A 183 -19.72 -10.83 -0.33
C ALA A 183 -20.50 -10.66 1.00
N SER A 184 -19.84 -10.84 2.16
CA SER A 184 -20.47 -10.61 3.47
C SER A 184 -20.68 -9.13 3.83
N PHE A 185 -20.05 -8.22 3.08
CA PHE A 185 -20.15 -6.77 3.29
C PHE A 185 -21.21 -6.10 2.43
N GLU A 186 -21.84 -6.85 1.52
CA GLU A 186 -22.92 -6.33 0.70
C GLU A 186 -24.13 -5.88 1.55
N GLY A 187 -24.73 -4.75 1.19
CA GLY A 187 -25.89 -4.17 1.89
C GLY A 187 -27.26 -4.73 1.50
#